data_AF-A0A8H3EX50-F1
#
_entry.id   AF-A0A8H3EX50-F1
#
_cell.length_a   1.000
_cell.length_b   1.000
_cell.length_c   1.000
_cell.angle_alpha   90.00
_cell.angle_beta   90.00
_cell.angle_gamma   90.00
#
_symmetry.space_group_name_H-M   'P 1'
#
loop_
_entity.id
_entity.type
_entity.pdbx_description
1 polymer ?
#
loop_
_entity_poly.entity_id
_entity_poly.type
_entity_poly.pdbx_seq_one_letter_code
_entity_poly.pdbx_strand_id
1 'polypeptide(L)'
;MILKLSRPTSIVPILKTSKVKAQSNVDYRQNMSAPSLAGFIVKRPWLKRWMMPLANWYADAAGYRKLGLRADDLIPEESDTVLLALKRLPPKEAYDRVFRLRRAFQCSLAHQLLPKDQQTKPEEDYAYLSPIIKEIESESRERDDLEAMVVSKRKK
;
A
#
# COMPACT_ATOMS: atom_id res chain seq x y z
N MET A 1 -53.50 45.33 46.32
CA MET A 1 -52.85 44.59 47.41
C MET A 1 -53.32 43.15 47.30
N ILE A 2 -52.54 42.18 46.83
CA ILE A 2 -51.46 41.53 47.58
C ILE A 2 -50.33 41.12 46.61
N LEU A 3 -49.12 41.61 46.90
CA LEU A 3 -47.83 41.21 46.34
C LEU A 3 -47.23 40.13 47.24
N LYS A 4 -46.89 38.96 46.69
CA LYS A 4 -45.85 38.03 47.20
C LYS A 4 -45.24 37.33 45.97
N LEU A 5 -44.13 37.85 45.45
CA LEU A 5 -42.75 37.47 45.78
C LEU A 5 -42.28 36.17 45.10
N SER A 6 -41.47 36.38 44.07
CA SER A 6 -40.16 35.76 43.81
C SER A 6 -40.03 34.23 43.91
N ARG A 7 -39.74 33.60 42.77
CA ARG A 7 -38.79 32.48 42.74
C ARG A 7 -37.79 32.69 41.58
N PRO A 8 -36.49 32.46 41.83
CA PRO A 8 -35.42 32.73 40.89
C PRO A 8 -35.15 31.54 39.96
N THR A 9 -34.73 31.87 38.74
CA THR A 9 -33.72 31.20 37.90
C THR A 9 -33.51 29.69 38.08
N SER A 10 -33.84 28.92 37.04
CA SER A 10 -32.86 27.98 36.50
C SER A 10 -33.04 27.88 34.98
N ILE A 11 -32.11 28.52 34.28
CA ILE A 11 -31.78 28.21 32.90
C ILE A 11 -31.29 26.76 32.92
N VAL A 12 -32.01 25.84 32.29
CA VAL A 12 -31.48 24.51 31.98
C VAL A 12 -31.33 24.42 30.47
N PRO A 13 -30.10 24.14 29.97
CA PRO A 13 -29.75 24.38 28.60
C PRO A 13 -30.29 23.29 27.67
N ILE A 14 -30.50 23.72 26.43
CA ILE A 14 -30.55 22.95 25.20
C ILE A 14 -29.59 21.76 25.28
N LEU A 15 -30.10 20.56 25.54
CA LEU A 15 -29.39 19.33 25.24
C LEU A 15 -29.57 19.07 23.74
N LYS A 16 -28.80 19.81 22.94
CA LYS A 16 -28.22 19.24 21.72
C LYS A 16 -27.47 18.01 22.22
N THR A 17 -28.06 16.82 22.08
CA THR A 17 -27.29 15.58 22.18
C THR A 17 -26.23 15.72 21.11
N SER A 18 -25.04 16.05 21.58
CA SER A 18 -23.86 16.27 20.80
C SER A 18 -23.75 15.08 19.87
N LYS A 19 -23.74 15.40 18.57
CA LYS A 19 -23.04 14.60 17.59
C LYS A 19 -21.64 14.44 18.19
N VAL A 20 -21.42 13.34 18.91
CA VAL A 20 -20.09 12.93 19.33
C VAL A 20 -19.42 12.65 17.99
N LYS A 21 -18.75 13.70 17.48
CA LYS A 21 -17.68 13.54 16.52
C LYS A 21 -16.80 12.50 17.18
N ALA A 22 -16.80 11.29 16.63
CA ALA A 22 -15.72 10.37 16.82
C ALA A 22 -14.48 11.17 16.40
N GLN A 23 -13.82 11.70 17.42
CA GLN A 23 -12.67 12.55 17.28
C GLN A 23 -11.58 11.62 16.79
N SER A 24 -11.40 11.62 15.47
CA SER A 24 -10.13 11.37 14.79
C SER A 24 -9.20 10.42 15.53
N ASN A 25 -9.47 9.12 15.44
CA ASN A 25 -8.35 8.21 15.33
C ASN A 25 -7.64 8.62 14.05
N VAL A 26 -6.40 9.06 14.20
CA VAL A 26 -5.52 9.28 13.06
C VAL A 26 -5.31 7.89 12.47
N ASP A 27 -6.15 7.53 11.49
CA ASP A 27 -6.07 6.28 10.76
C ASP A 27 -4.78 6.30 9.92
N TYR A 28 -3.68 5.84 10.52
CA TYR A 28 -2.46 5.46 9.83
C TYR A 28 -2.64 4.19 8.97
N ARG A 29 -3.87 3.85 8.57
CA ARG A 29 -4.18 2.76 7.63
C ARG A 29 -4.06 3.22 6.17
N GLN A 30 -2.96 3.89 5.84
CA GLN A 30 -2.63 4.27 4.46
C GLN A 30 -1.87 3.12 3.78
N ASN A 31 -2.51 1.96 3.65
CA ASN A 31 -2.03 0.85 2.81
C ASN A 31 -2.96 0.69 1.62
N MET A 32 -3.20 1.78 0.88
CA MET A 32 -3.75 1.68 -0.46
C MET A 32 -2.59 1.46 -1.43
N SER A 33 -2.62 0.36 -2.19
CA SER A 33 -1.91 0.31 -3.47
C SER A 33 -2.22 1.60 -4.23
N ALA A 34 -1.18 2.38 -4.50
CA ALA A 34 -1.32 3.65 -5.19
C ALA A 34 -2.11 3.42 -6.50
N PRO A 35 -3.13 4.25 -6.81
CA PRO A 35 -3.93 4.08 -8.01
C PRO A 35 -3.01 4.02 -9.24
N SER A 36 -2.86 2.82 -9.82
CA SER A 36 -1.89 2.62 -10.90
C SER A 36 -2.49 3.04 -12.24
N LEU A 37 -1.86 4.02 -12.89
CA LEU A 37 -2.16 4.38 -14.27
C LEU A 37 -1.74 3.28 -15.26
N ALA A 38 -0.95 2.31 -14.81
CA ALA A 38 -0.45 1.20 -15.62
C ALA A 38 -1.58 0.46 -16.36
N GLY A 39 -2.69 0.17 -15.67
CA GLY A 39 -3.85 -0.49 -16.29
C GLY A 39 -4.51 0.35 -17.39
N PHE A 40 -4.48 1.68 -17.28
CA PHE A 40 -5.00 2.59 -18.31
C PHE A 40 -4.07 2.70 -19.52
N ILE A 41 -2.77 2.71 -19.27
CA ILE A 41 -1.71 2.80 -20.29
C ILE A 41 -1.68 1.52 -21.13
N VAL A 42 -1.67 0.35 -20.50
CA VAL A 42 -1.58 -0.94 -21.20
C VAL A 42 -2.79 -1.22 -22.08
N LYS A 43 -3.98 -0.72 -21.72
CA LYS A 43 -5.22 -0.85 -22.51
C LYS A 43 -5.17 -0.08 -23.84
N ARG A 44 -4.36 0.98 -23.96
CA ARG A 44 -4.26 1.82 -25.16
C ARG A 44 -2.99 1.46 -25.95
N PRO A 45 -3.08 0.79 -27.12
CA PRO A 45 -1.91 0.24 -27.81
C PRO A 45 -0.91 1.31 -28.29
N TRP A 46 -1.39 2.47 -28.73
CA TRP A 46 -0.53 3.59 -29.15
C TRP A 46 0.27 4.16 -27.96
N LEU A 47 -0.38 4.32 -26.81
CA LEU A 47 0.23 4.89 -25.60
C LEU A 47 1.23 3.90 -25.01
N LYS A 48 0.88 2.61 -24.98
CA LYS A 48 1.80 1.53 -24.60
C LYS A 48 3.06 1.56 -25.46
N ARG A 49 2.94 1.58 -26.79
CA ARG A 49 4.11 1.60 -27.69
C ARG A 49 5.03 2.80 -27.45
N TRP A 50 4.49 3.94 -27.06
CA TRP A 50 5.27 5.13 -26.73
C TRP A 50 5.89 5.08 -25.32
N MET A 51 5.18 4.55 -24.33
CA MET A 51 5.64 4.50 -22.94
C MET A 51 6.60 3.33 -22.64
N MET A 52 6.50 2.21 -23.36
CA MET A 52 7.39 1.04 -23.14
C MET A 52 8.90 1.36 -23.24
N PRO A 53 9.41 2.04 -24.28
CA PRO A 53 10.84 2.36 -24.35
C PRO A 53 11.28 3.30 -23.21
N LEU A 54 10.43 4.23 -22.80
CA LEU A 54 10.68 5.13 -21.67
C LEU A 54 10.74 4.35 -20.35
N ALA A 55 9.82 3.42 -20.14
CA ALA A 55 9.78 2.57 -18.96
C ALA A 55 11.02 1.65 -18.87
N ASN A 56 11.43 1.06 -19.99
CA ASN A 56 12.63 0.23 -20.07
C ASN A 56 13.90 1.04 -19.76
N TRP A 57 14.02 2.22 -20.38
CA TRP A 57 15.14 3.14 -20.08
C TRP A 57 15.19 3.52 -18.60
N TYR A 58 14.03 3.84 -17.99
CA TYR A 58 13.95 4.16 -16.57
C TYR A 58 14.38 2.98 -15.68
N ALA A 59 13.92 1.77 -15.99
CA ALA A 59 14.30 0.57 -15.25
C ALA A 59 15.81 0.29 -15.31
N ASP A 60 16.43 0.51 -16.48
CA ASP A 60 17.88 0.33 -16.63
C ASP A 60 18.69 1.47 -15.97
N ALA A 61 18.15 2.70 -15.97
CA ALA A 61 18.73 3.85 -15.30
C ALA A 61 18.66 3.74 -13.76
N ALA A 62 17.59 3.15 -13.21
CA ALA A 62 17.42 2.91 -11.78
C ALA A 62 18.51 1.98 -11.20
N GLY A 63 19.15 1.16 -12.03
CA GLY A 63 20.41 0.49 -11.69
C GLY A 63 20.29 -0.70 -10.72
N TYR A 64 19.11 -0.99 -10.16
CA TYR A 64 18.91 -2.14 -9.26
C TYR A 64 19.27 -3.48 -9.92
N ARG A 65 19.04 -3.63 -11.23
CA ARG A 65 19.45 -4.82 -12.01
C ARG A 65 20.97 -5.03 -12.02
N LYS A 66 21.75 -3.94 -11.98
CA LYS A 66 23.23 -3.99 -11.91
C LYS A 66 23.74 -4.49 -10.55
N LEU A 67 22.90 -4.39 -9.51
CA LEU A 67 23.14 -4.95 -8.18
C LEU A 67 22.58 -6.38 -8.04
N GLY A 68 21.97 -6.91 -9.10
CA GLY A 68 21.38 -8.24 -9.07
C GLY A 68 20.09 -8.33 -8.25
N LEU A 69 19.38 -7.20 -8.08
CA LEU A 69 18.07 -7.11 -7.46
C LEU A 69 16.95 -7.22 -8.51
N ARG A 70 15.73 -7.47 -8.05
CA ARG A 70 14.47 -7.34 -8.80
C ARG A 70 13.69 -6.12 -8.31
N ALA A 71 12.75 -5.62 -9.10
CA ALA A 71 11.93 -4.47 -8.72
C ALA A 71 11.18 -4.68 -7.38
N ASP A 72 10.63 -5.88 -7.17
CA ASP A 72 9.90 -6.24 -5.94
C ASP A 72 10.81 -6.33 -4.69
N ASP A 73 12.13 -6.39 -4.85
CA ASP A 73 13.09 -6.36 -3.73
C ASP A 73 13.20 -4.93 -3.13
N LEU A 74 12.79 -3.91 -3.88
CA LEU A 74 12.85 -2.49 -3.48
C LEU A 74 11.62 -2.01 -2.70
N ILE A 75 10.58 -2.86 -2.59
CA ILE A 75 9.36 -2.54 -1.85
C ILE A 75 9.69 -2.45 -0.35
N PRO A 76 9.30 -1.37 0.35
CA PRO A 76 9.57 -1.20 1.77
C PRO A 76 8.91 -2.30 2.60
N GLU A 77 9.71 -2.96 3.45
CA GLU A 77 9.28 -4.11 4.24
C GLU A 77 8.66 -3.73 5.58
N GLU A 78 8.63 -2.45 5.96
CA GLU A 78 8.05 -1.99 7.22
C GLU A 78 6.51 -1.98 7.23
N SER A 79 5.86 -2.22 6.07
CA SER A 79 4.40 -2.30 6.01
C SER A 79 3.89 -3.67 6.46
N ASP A 80 2.88 -3.68 7.32
CA ASP A 80 2.20 -4.92 7.77
C ASP A 80 1.72 -5.80 6.61
N THR A 81 1.27 -5.18 5.51
CA THR A 81 0.83 -5.89 4.30
C THR A 81 1.97 -6.65 3.63
N VAL A 82 3.14 -6.00 3.52
CA VAL A 82 4.34 -6.57 2.92
C VAL A 82 4.94 -7.65 3.83
N LEU A 83 4.96 -7.43 5.14
CA LEU A 83 5.36 -8.45 6.12
C LEU A 83 4.48 -9.71 6.03
N LEU A 84 3.16 -9.53 5.86
CA LEU A 84 2.23 -10.64 5.67
C LEU A 84 2.44 -11.33 4.30
N ALA A 85 2.74 -10.56 3.25
CA ALA A 85 3.07 -11.10 1.93
C ALA A 85 4.35 -11.95 1.96
N LEU A 86 5.40 -11.49 2.66
CA LEU A 86 6.64 -12.23 2.85
C LEU A 86 6.43 -13.55 3.61
N LYS A 87 5.49 -13.59 4.55
CA LYS A 87 5.12 -14.84 5.26
C LYS A 87 4.38 -15.84 4.37
N ARG A 88 3.61 -15.38 3.38
CA ARG A 88 2.88 -16.24 2.43
C ARG A 88 3.76 -16.74 1.28
N LEU A 89 4.90 -16.09 1.05
CA LEU A 89 5.81 -16.41 -0.05
C LEU A 89 6.35 -17.85 0.10
N PRO A 90 6.49 -18.62 -1.00
CA PRO A 90 7.09 -19.93 -0.93
C PRO A 90 8.53 -19.85 -0.39
N PRO A 91 8.97 -20.86 0.38
CA PRO A 91 10.25 -20.79 1.08
C PRO A 91 11.42 -20.61 0.12
N LYS A 92 11.39 -21.23 -1.07
CA LYS A 92 12.43 -21.08 -2.09
C LYS A 92 12.61 -19.62 -2.52
N GLU A 93 11.53 -18.93 -2.87
CA GLU A 93 11.62 -17.53 -3.32
C GLU A 93 12.03 -16.59 -2.18
N ALA A 94 11.63 -16.90 -0.94
CA ALA A 94 12.07 -16.16 0.24
C ALA A 94 13.60 -16.29 0.44
N TYR A 95 14.16 -17.50 0.31
CA TYR A 95 15.61 -17.71 0.35
C TYR A 95 16.32 -16.96 -0.78
N ASP A 96 15.82 -17.05 -2.01
CA ASP A 96 16.40 -16.38 -3.17
C ASP A 96 16.37 -14.85 -3.02
N ARG A 97 15.30 -14.27 -2.44
CA ARG A 97 15.20 -12.85 -2.09
C ARG A 97 16.28 -12.44 -1.11
N VAL A 98 16.43 -13.18 0.00
CA VAL A 98 17.45 -12.89 1.03
C VAL A 98 18.86 -12.96 0.44
N PHE A 99 19.12 -13.93 -0.45
CA PHE A 99 20.40 -14.02 -1.15
C PHE A 99 20.68 -12.78 -2.01
N ARG A 100 19.72 -12.34 -2.83
CA ARG A 100 19.87 -11.12 -3.66
C ARG A 100 20.13 -9.88 -2.82
N LEU A 101 19.39 -9.71 -1.72
CA LEU A 101 19.56 -8.56 -0.81
C LEU A 101 20.93 -8.55 -0.14
N ARG A 102 21.40 -9.68 0.38
CA ARG A 102 22.74 -9.79 0.99
C ARG A 102 23.84 -9.47 -0.01
N ARG A 103 23.73 -10.00 -1.24
CA ARG A 103 24.66 -9.73 -2.33
C ARG A 103 24.68 -8.26 -2.71
N ALA A 104 23.51 -7.65 -2.89
CA ALA A 104 23.39 -6.23 -3.21
C ALA A 104 23.98 -5.35 -2.11
N PHE A 105 23.76 -5.70 -0.84
CA PHE A 105 24.35 -5.00 0.30
C PHE A 105 25.89 -5.10 0.28
N GLN A 106 26.46 -6.28 0.02
CA GLN A 106 27.91 -6.44 -0.14
C GLN A 106 28.47 -5.56 -1.26
N CYS A 107 27.80 -5.52 -2.41
CA CYS A 107 28.16 -4.66 -3.54
C CYS A 107 28.07 -3.17 -3.19
N SER A 108 27.04 -2.78 -2.43
CA SER A 108 26.89 -1.41 -1.93
C SER A 108 28.01 -1.02 -0.98
N LEU A 109 28.40 -1.90 -0.05
CA LEU A 109 29.51 -1.67 0.87
C LEU A 109 30.86 -1.54 0.15
N ALA A 110 31.08 -2.38 -0.87
CA ALA A 110 32.29 -2.35 -1.67
C ALA A 110 32.30 -1.20 -2.70
N HIS A 111 31.19 -0.48 -2.88
CA HIS A 111 30.97 0.47 -3.97
C HIS A 111 31.31 -0.11 -5.36
N GLN A 112 30.98 -1.40 -5.56
CA GLN A 112 31.26 -2.14 -6.79
C GLN A 112 29.97 -2.73 -7.36
N LEU A 113 29.87 -2.74 -8.68
CA LEU A 113 28.77 -3.37 -9.41
C LEU A 113 29.08 -4.84 -9.67
N LEU A 114 28.03 -5.65 -9.89
CA LEU A 114 28.24 -7.04 -10.28
C LEU A 114 28.80 -7.12 -11.71
N PRO A 115 29.59 -8.17 -12.01
CA PRO A 115 29.94 -8.53 -13.39
C PRO A 115 28.68 -8.68 -14.24
N LYS A 116 28.77 -8.31 -15.53
CA LYS A 116 27.61 -8.26 -16.45
C LYS A 116 26.84 -9.60 -16.51
N ASP A 117 27.54 -10.72 -16.40
CA ASP A 117 26.94 -12.06 -16.48
C ASP A 117 26.05 -12.41 -15.27
N GLN A 118 26.25 -11.72 -14.13
CA GLN A 118 25.51 -11.94 -12.90
C GLN A 118 24.43 -10.89 -12.62
N GLN A 119 24.31 -9.89 -13.51
CA GLN A 119 23.28 -8.86 -13.42
C GLN A 119 21.92 -9.44 -13.79
N THR A 120 20.86 -8.97 -13.13
CA THR A 120 19.49 -9.43 -13.40
C THR A 120 19.12 -9.07 -14.82
N LYS A 121 18.70 -10.06 -15.61
CA LYS A 121 18.20 -9.81 -16.96
C LYS A 121 16.80 -9.21 -16.90
N PRO A 122 16.37 -8.42 -17.90
CA PRO A 122 15.00 -7.91 -17.96
C PRO A 122 13.92 -9.00 -17.91
N GLU A 123 14.21 -10.20 -18.42
CA GLU A 123 13.30 -11.34 -18.42
C GLU A 123 13.14 -11.99 -17.03
N GLU A 124 14.17 -11.89 -16.20
CA GLU A 124 14.20 -12.46 -14.85
C GLU A 124 13.58 -11.52 -13.80
N ASP A 125 13.30 -10.27 -14.20
CA ASP A 125 12.71 -9.21 -13.37
C ASP A 125 11.18 -9.26 -13.42
N TYR A 126 10.63 -10.34 -12.86
CA TYR A 126 9.19 -10.53 -12.72
C TYR A 126 8.70 -10.16 -11.31
N ALA A 127 7.43 -9.77 -11.23
CA ALA A 127 6.78 -9.36 -9.99
C ALA A 127 6.28 -10.58 -9.20
N TYR A 128 7.09 -11.06 -8.25
CA TYR A 128 6.81 -12.25 -7.44
C TYR A 128 6.05 -11.93 -6.14
N LEU A 129 6.22 -10.72 -5.59
CA LEU A 129 5.62 -10.28 -4.33
C LEU A 129 4.37 -9.43 -4.58
N SER A 130 4.39 -8.59 -5.62
CA SER A 130 3.28 -7.69 -5.97
C SER A 130 1.91 -8.39 -6.11
N PRO A 131 1.79 -9.60 -6.70
CA PRO A 131 0.50 -10.30 -6.77
C PRO A 131 -0.06 -10.67 -5.39
N ILE A 132 0.81 -11.10 -4.47
CA ILE A 132 0.43 -11.50 -3.11
C ILE A 132 0.01 -10.27 -2.30
N ILE A 133 0.74 -9.15 -2.44
CA ILE A 133 0.36 -7.88 -1.81
C ILE A 133 -1.05 -7.48 -2.25
N LYS A 134 -1.35 -7.54 -3.56
CA LYS A 134 -2.66 -7.19 -4.09
C LYS A 134 -3.78 -8.08 -3.56
N GLU A 135 -3.52 -9.37 -3.36
CA GLU A 135 -4.48 -10.30 -2.74
C GLU A 135 -4.78 -9.88 -1.29
N ILE A 136 -3.75 -9.63 -0.49
CA ILE A 136 -3.89 -9.20 0.91
C ILE A 136 -4.62 -7.86 1.03
N GLU A 137 -4.30 -6.90 0.16
CA GLU A 137 -5.01 -5.62 0.10
C GLU A 137 -6.49 -5.81 -0.27
N SER A 138 -6.79 -6.73 -1.19
CA SER A 138 -8.18 -7.03 -1.56
C SER A 138 -8.95 -7.70 -0.42
N GLU A 139 -8.33 -8.62 0.33
CA GLU A 139 -8.90 -9.22 1.54
C GLU A 139 -9.15 -8.18 2.64
N SER A 140 -8.20 -7.27 2.85
CA SER A 140 -8.33 -6.19 3.83
C SER A 140 -9.46 -5.25 3.45
N ARG A 141 -9.54 -4.89 2.17
CA ARG A 141 -10.61 -4.02 1.65
C ARG A 141 -11.98 -4.66 1.78
N GLU A 142 -12.10 -5.95 1.46
CA GLU A 142 -13.35 -6.68 1.62
C GLU A 142 -13.79 -6.69 3.09
N ARG A 143 -12.84 -6.92 4.02
CA ARG A 143 -13.13 -6.83 5.46
C ARG A 143 -13.64 -5.45 5.85
N ASP A 144 -12.97 -4.39 5.42
CA ASP A 144 -13.35 -3.01 5.73
C ASP A 144 -14.73 -2.66 5.15
N ASP A 145 -15.01 -3.09 3.90
CA ASP A 145 -16.30 -2.88 3.23
C ASP A 145 -17.45 -3.62 3.96
N LEU A 146 -17.18 -4.82 4.49
CA LEU A 146 -18.13 -5.60 5.30
C LEU A 146 -18.37 -4.97 6.68
N GLU A 147 -17.32 -4.47 7.33
CA GLU A 147 -17.44 -3.76 8.61
C GLU A 147 -18.23 -2.44 8.46
N ALA A 148 -18.08 -1.76 7.33
CA ALA A 148 -18.80 -0.52 7.00
C ALA A 148 -20.25 -0.74 6.51
N MET A 149 -20.68 -1.99 6.29
CA MET A 149 -21.98 -2.28 5.68
C MET A 149 -23.16 -1.91 6.61
N VAL A 150 -23.93 -0.89 6.24
CA VAL A 150 -25.15 -0.49 6.95
C VAL A 150 -26.37 -1.25 6.40
N VAL A 151 -27.01 -2.07 7.25
CA VAL A 151 -28.22 -2.81 6.88
C VAL A 151 -29.42 -1.86 6.79
N SER A 152 -29.91 -1.61 5.57
CA SER A 152 -31.18 -0.88 5.38
C SER A 152 -32.37 -1.84 5.38
N LYS A 153 -33.40 -1.53 6.19
CA LYS A 153 -34.66 -2.29 6.18
C LYS A 153 -35.52 -1.85 4.99
N ARG A 154 -36.05 -2.81 4.23
CA ARG A 154 -37.00 -2.55 3.14
C ARG A 154 -38.26 -1.89 3.73
N LYS A 155 -38.64 -0.71 3.23
CA LYS A 155 -39.93 -0.09 3.60
C LYS A 155 -41.07 -0.96 3.06
N LYS A 156 -42.01 -1.31 3.95
CA LYS A 156 -43.28 -1.96 3.60
C LYS A 156 -44.15 -1.00 2.80
#